data_AF-V2VKR2-F1
#
_entry.id   AF-V2VKR2-F1
#
_cell.length_a   1.000
_cell.length_b   1.000
_cell.length_c   1.000
_cell.angle_alpha   90.00
_cell.angle_beta   90.00
_cell.angle_gamma   90.00
#
_symmetry.space_group_name_H-M   'P 1'
#
loop_
_entity.id
_entity.type
_entity.pdbx_description
1 polymer ?
#
loop_
_entity_poly.entity_id
_entity_poly.type
_entity_poly.pdbx_seq_one_letter_code
_entity_poly.pdbx_strand_id
1 'polypeptide(L)'
;MNQVFLKASIGLLIAGIGLPSFAGITLGNPDSDLGALTVSGAVRASYQDKQYGESASDQKVQFDAGILKLDYQSKKLFGRAEYRCYQYDKLCDFSTLVDGYMGYKMNSTDNLTVGLQPIPFGPGQYWDSSFYAGINNTMGLQDAHDLGVKYHFEMPSSTKFDLAYFLTDGGNYHGASQDAARYTANLVKSSETNLQEKNMWMARVSQDIHPYDDLKMTVGGSYWYSDIKNRSTSQDGSRKAWALFNTMSYKNLGISLTGGKTSIDNKDVLIPAVSTFGSFDAEYDIANTGYFYTVDINYTFNNVRNFLNITPYFVYSGFDKKDKNFADSERNILGVAWSHKNITLYTEYVMSKNDPFVGGARNSLAQGDDGKLDKLLNIMFIYNF
;
A
#
# COMPACT_ATOMS: atom_id res chain seq x y z
N MET A 1 -29.13 26.32 41.76
CA MET A 1 -28.98 24.95 42.30
C MET A 1 -29.51 23.96 41.29
N ASN A 2 -28.58 23.16 40.74
CA ASN A 2 -28.67 21.81 40.15
C ASN A 2 -29.84 21.47 39.19
N GLN A 3 -29.56 21.20 37.90
CA GLN A 3 -29.07 19.90 37.34
C GLN A 3 -30.10 18.79 37.61
N VAL A 4 -30.67 18.08 36.63
CA VAL A 4 -30.00 17.18 35.69
C VAL A 4 -30.97 16.90 34.52
N PHE A 5 -30.57 17.19 33.27
CA PHE A 5 -31.14 16.53 32.10
C PHE A 5 -30.16 15.46 31.65
N LEU A 6 -30.50 14.21 31.93
CA LEU A 6 -29.79 13.02 31.47
C LEU A 6 -29.98 12.94 29.94
N LYS A 7 -28.99 13.40 29.17
CA LYS A 7 -28.89 13.05 27.75
C LYS A 7 -28.28 11.66 27.66
N ALA A 8 -29.14 10.66 27.55
CA ALA A 8 -28.77 9.34 27.08
C ALA A 8 -28.43 9.44 25.58
N SER A 9 -27.15 9.63 25.27
CA SER A 9 -26.63 9.43 23.92
C SER A 9 -26.68 7.94 23.63
N ILE A 10 -27.69 7.51 22.88
CA ILE A 10 -27.77 6.18 22.30
C ILE A 10 -26.67 6.11 21.24
N GLY A 11 -25.52 5.54 21.62
CA GLY A 11 -24.56 5.03 20.66
C GLY A 11 -25.23 3.89 19.90
N LEU A 12 -25.43 4.03 18.60
CA LEU A 12 -25.85 2.93 17.74
C LEU A 12 -24.70 1.91 17.69
N LEU A 13 -24.76 0.93 18.60
CA LEU A 13 -24.21 -0.39 18.36
C LEU A 13 -25.04 -1.04 17.26
N ILE A 14 -24.55 -1.02 16.02
CA ILE A 14 -24.99 -1.97 15.01
C ILE A 14 -24.31 -3.30 15.34
N ALA A 15 -24.92 -4.05 16.25
CA ALA A 15 -24.68 -5.47 16.40
C ALA A 15 -25.35 -6.19 15.21
N GLY A 16 -24.65 -6.23 14.08
CA GLY A 16 -24.96 -7.17 13.01
C GLY A 16 -24.45 -8.56 13.41
N ILE A 17 -25.31 -9.36 14.04
CA ILE A 17 -25.06 -10.80 14.21
C ILE A 17 -25.23 -11.45 12.83
N GLY A 18 -24.17 -11.43 12.04
CA GLY A 18 -23.97 -12.32 10.90
C GLY A 18 -23.15 -13.51 11.36
N LEU A 19 -23.77 -14.68 11.52
CA LEU A 19 -23.05 -15.94 11.55
C LEU A 19 -22.32 -16.13 10.20
N PRO A 20 -21.20 -16.86 10.19
CA PRO A 20 -19.98 -16.44 9.53
C PRO A 20 -19.95 -16.86 8.07
N SER A 21 -19.74 -15.89 7.18
CA SER A 21 -19.01 -16.16 5.95
C SER A 21 -17.54 -16.30 6.37
N PHE A 22 -17.14 -17.47 6.89
CA PHE A 22 -15.76 -17.66 7.30
C PHE A 22 -14.88 -17.54 6.05
N ALA A 23 -14.20 -16.40 5.93
CA ALA A 23 -12.95 -16.30 5.19
C ALA A 23 -11.77 -16.54 6.16
N GLY A 24 -11.96 -17.39 7.18
CA GLY A 24 -10.92 -17.80 8.12
C GLY A 24 -11.48 -18.63 9.29
N ILE A 25 -10.62 -19.42 9.94
CA ILE A 25 -10.94 -20.20 11.15
C ILE A 25 -10.54 -19.38 12.38
N THR A 26 -11.51 -19.02 13.22
CA THR A 26 -11.27 -18.30 14.49
C THR A 26 -11.36 -19.24 15.69
N LEU A 27 -10.31 -19.22 16.53
CA LEU A 27 -10.19 -19.97 17.77
C LEU A 27 -10.10 -19.00 18.96
N GLY A 28 -11.03 -19.09 19.91
CA GLY A 28 -11.06 -18.23 21.11
C GLY A 28 -12.13 -17.13 21.02
N ASN A 29 -11.99 -16.10 21.85
CA ASN A 29 -12.93 -14.97 21.92
C ASN A 29 -12.16 -13.63 21.93
N PRO A 30 -12.35 -12.75 20.92
CA PRO A 30 -11.63 -11.47 20.85
C PRO A 30 -11.97 -10.51 21.99
N ASP A 31 -13.11 -10.69 22.66
CA ASP A 31 -13.53 -9.89 23.82
C ASP A 31 -13.03 -10.48 25.15
N SER A 32 -12.26 -11.57 25.11
CA SER A 32 -11.63 -12.15 26.31
C SER A 32 -10.21 -11.61 26.52
N ASP A 33 -9.68 -11.82 27.73
CA ASP A 33 -8.27 -11.48 28.02
C ASP A 33 -7.29 -12.44 27.32
N LEU A 34 -7.70 -13.69 27.09
CA LEU A 34 -6.95 -14.69 26.32
C LEU A 34 -6.98 -14.44 24.80
N GLY A 35 -8.00 -13.70 24.33
CA GLY A 35 -8.17 -13.33 22.93
C GLY A 35 -8.68 -14.44 22.02
N ALA A 36 -8.61 -14.15 20.73
CA ALA A 36 -8.90 -15.05 19.62
C ALA A 36 -7.79 -14.98 18.57
N LEU A 37 -7.45 -16.14 18.01
CA LEU A 37 -6.58 -16.28 16.85
C LEU A 37 -7.44 -16.63 15.64
N THR A 38 -7.28 -15.89 14.55
CA THR A 38 -7.90 -16.19 13.25
C THR A 38 -6.83 -16.60 12.26
N VAL A 39 -6.97 -17.78 11.68
CA VAL A 39 -6.16 -18.25 10.55
C VAL A 39 -6.98 -18.06 9.29
N SER A 40 -6.47 -17.28 8.35
CA SER A 40 -7.11 -17.04 7.06
C SER A 40 -6.08 -17.05 5.93
N GLY A 41 -6.56 -17.00 4.70
CA GLY A 41 -5.67 -16.89 3.56
C GLY A 41 -6.36 -16.43 2.30
N ALA A 42 -5.57 -16.34 1.23
CA ALA A 42 -6.08 -16.14 -0.10
C ALA A 42 -5.24 -16.91 -1.13
N VAL A 43 -5.90 -17.37 -2.19
CA VAL A 43 -5.24 -17.82 -3.41
C VAL A 43 -5.60 -16.88 -4.54
N ARG A 44 -4.63 -16.62 -5.42
CA ARG A 44 -4.79 -15.74 -6.56
C ARG A 44 -4.49 -16.46 -7.86
N ALA A 45 -5.22 -16.08 -8.90
CA ALA A 45 -4.94 -16.45 -10.27
C ALA A 45 -5.06 -15.23 -11.16
N SER A 46 -4.15 -15.09 -12.12
CA SER A 46 -4.11 -13.94 -13.01
C SER A 46 -4.10 -14.34 -14.47
N TYR A 47 -4.64 -13.46 -15.31
CA TYR A 47 -4.42 -13.41 -16.74
C TYR A 47 -3.86 -12.05 -17.11
N GLN A 48 -2.76 -12.03 -17.85
CA GLN A 48 -2.14 -10.79 -18.32
C GLN A 48 -1.91 -10.80 -19.83
N ASP A 49 -2.38 -9.76 -20.51
CA ASP A 49 -2.09 -9.50 -21.92
C ASP A 49 -1.29 -8.21 -22.06
N LYS A 50 -0.01 -8.35 -22.39
CA LYS A 50 0.98 -7.27 -22.47
C LYS A 50 1.09 -6.82 -23.93
N GLN A 51 0.91 -5.53 -24.19
CA GLN A 51 1.09 -4.93 -25.52
C GLN A 51 2.44 -4.20 -25.62
N TYR A 52 3.48 -4.81 -25.05
CA TYR A 52 4.85 -4.30 -24.97
C TYR A 52 5.82 -5.47 -24.81
N GLY A 53 7.11 -5.23 -25.09
CA GLY A 53 8.14 -6.26 -25.05
C GLY A 53 7.97 -7.34 -26.13
N GLU A 54 8.66 -8.46 -25.96
CA GLU A 54 8.50 -9.61 -26.85
C GLU A 54 7.13 -10.26 -26.67
N SER A 55 6.59 -10.84 -27.75
CA SER A 55 5.34 -11.59 -27.67
C SER A 55 5.52 -12.75 -26.69
N ALA A 56 4.85 -12.65 -25.54
CA ALA A 56 4.90 -13.68 -24.50
C ALA A 56 4.35 -15.02 -25.01
N SER A 57 4.79 -16.12 -24.38
CA SER A 57 4.33 -17.47 -24.69
C SER A 57 2.81 -17.64 -24.48
N ASP A 58 2.26 -18.75 -24.99
CA ASP A 58 0.83 -19.08 -24.90
C ASP A 58 0.28 -19.19 -23.46
N GLN A 59 1.14 -19.20 -22.43
CA GLN A 59 0.74 -19.31 -21.02
C GLN A 59 0.48 -17.93 -20.38
N LYS A 60 -0.68 -17.36 -20.68
CA LYS A 60 -1.12 -16.07 -20.12
C LYS A 60 -1.83 -16.18 -18.77
N VAL A 61 -2.24 -17.39 -18.36
CA VAL A 61 -2.95 -17.67 -17.10
C VAL A 61 -2.01 -18.35 -16.11
N GLN A 62 -1.97 -17.86 -14.87
CA GLN A 62 -1.13 -18.43 -13.80
C GLN A 62 -1.82 -18.34 -12.44
N PHE A 63 -1.53 -19.28 -11.54
CA PHE A 63 -1.77 -19.10 -10.10
C PHE A 63 -0.63 -18.24 -9.57
N ASP A 64 -0.86 -16.94 -9.35
CA ASP A 64 0.22 -15.99 -9.14
C ASP A 64 0.64 -15.85 -7.68
N ALA A 65 -0.24 -16.15 -6.71
CA ALA A 65 0.14 -16.13 -5.30
C ALA A 65 -0.73 -17.00 -4.38
N GLY A 66 -0.08 -17.48 -3.31
CA GLY A 66 -0.71 -18.00 -2.10
C GLY A 66 -0.39 -17.10 -0.91
N ILE A 67 -1.39 -16.79 -0.09
CA ILE A 67 -1.31 -15.87 1.03
C ILE A 67 -1.81 -16.57 2.29
N LEU A 68 -1.02 -16.52 3.36
CA LEU A 68 -1.40 -16.98 4.69
C LEU A 68 -1.41 -15.80 5.66
N LYS A 69 -2.47 -15.70 6.45
CA LYS A 69 -2.68 -14.64 7.44
C LYS A 69 -3.03 -15.22 8.80
N LEU A 70 -2.42 -14.65 9.82
CA LEU A 70 -2.72 -14.90 11.22
C LEU A 70 -3.08 -13.56 11.87
N ASP A 71 -4.33 -13.41 12.33
CA ASP A 71 -4.77 -12.23 13.07
C ASP A 71 -5.06 -12.63 14.52
N TYR A 72 -4.50 -11.89 15.47
CA TYR A 72 -4.77 -12.03 16.89
C TYR A 72 -5.51 -10.81 17.41
N GLN A 73 -6.54 -11.02 18.22
CA GLN A 73 -7.32 -9.96 18.87
C GLN A 73 -7.66 -10.35 20.31
N SER A 74 -7.45 -9.45 21.25
CA SER A 74 -7.99 -9.52 22.61
C SER A 74 -8.49 -8.15 23.05
N LYS A 75 -9.01 -8.05 24.27
CA LYS A 75 -9.38 -6.77 24.90
C LYS A 75 -8.27 -5.71 24.84
N LYS A 76 -7.01 -6.14 25.01
CA LYS A 76 -5.86 -5.22 25.14
C LYS A 76 -4.83 -5.36 24.04
N LEU A 77 -4.80 -6.50 23.34
CA LEU A 77 -3.78 -6.78 22.35
C LEU A 77 -4.41 -7.01 20.98
N PHE A 78 -3.63 -6.75 19.95
CA PHE A 78 -3.89 -7.22 18.61
C PHE A 78 -2.58 -7.56 17.93
N GLY A 79 -2.63 -8.30 16.84
CA GLY A 79 -1.43 -8.60 16.06
C GLY A 79 -1.79 -9.21 14.72
N ARG A 80 -0.83 -9.16 13.81
CA ARG A 80 -0.95 -9.75 12.48
C ARG A 80 0.39 -10.35 12.06
N ALA A 81 0.32 -11.49 11.41
CA ALA A 81 1.39 -12.00 10.56
C ALA A 81 0.80 -12.34 9.19
N GLU A 82 1.44 -11.87 8.12
CA GLU A 82 1.03 -12.16 6.75
C GLU A 82 2.26 -12.59 5.94
N TYR A 83 2.19 -13.78 5.37
CA TYR A 83 3.24 -14.33 4.51
C TYR A 83 2.65 -14.60 3.12
N ARG A 84 3.37 -14.19 2.08
CA ARG A 84 2.97 -14.37 0.69
C ARG A 84 4.03 -15.15 -0.06
N CYS A 85 3.57 -16.14 -0.81
CA CYS A 85 4.32 -16.83 -1.84
C CYS A 85 3.81 -16.39 -3.21
N TYR A 86 4.70 -15.96 -4.09
CA TYR A 86 4.40 -15.64 -5.48
C TYR A 86 4.94 -16.72 -6.40
N GLN A 87 4.26 -16.94 -7.52
CA GLN A 87 4.72 -17.85 -8.56
C GLN A 87 5.29 -17.04 -9.72
N TYR A 88 6.55 -17.30 -10.05
CA TYR A 88 7.16 -16.89 -11.32
C TYR A 88 7.28 -18.12 -12.22
N ASP A 89 8.38 -18.88 -12.13
CA ASP A 89 8.51 -20.16 -12.84
C ASP A 89 7.91 -21.32 -12.02
N LYS A 90 8.08 -21.26 -10.69
CA LYS A 90 7.52 -22.18 -9.70
C LYS A 90 6.88 -21.42 -8.55
N LEU A 91 5.98 -22.10 -7.84
CA LEU A 91 5.33 -21.53 -6.68
C LEU A 91 6.36 -21.23 -5.58
N CYS A 92 6.23 -20.05 -4.98
CA CYS A 92 7.11 -19.51 -3.94
C CYS A 92 8.52 -19.10 -4.42
N ASP A 93 8.78 -18.95 -5.73
CA ASP A 93 10.07 -18.43 -6.23
C ASP A 93 10.43 -17.08 -5.60
N PHE A 94 9.43 -16.22 -5.43
CA PHE A 94 9.52 -15.05 -4.56
C PHE A 94 8.56 -15.23 -3.39
N SER A 95 9.07 -15.13 -2.16
CA SER A 95 8.25 -15.24 -0.95
C SER A 95 8.70 -14.26 0.12
N THR A 96 7.75 -13.61 0.77
CA THR A 96 8.02 -12.49 1.69
C THR A 96 7.05 -12.48 2.86
N LEU A 97 7.58 -12.08 4.02
CA LEU A 97 6.73 -11.58 5.10
C LEU A 97 6.28 -10.17 4.71
N VAL A 98 4.98 -9.91 4.78
CA VAL A 98 4.38 -8.60 4.50
C VAL A 98 4.12 -7.86 5.80
N ASP A 99 3.44 -8.53 6.72
CA ASP A 99 3.13 -8.03 8.06
C ASP A 99 3.70 -9.00 9.12
N GLY A 100 4.14 -8.44 10.24
CA GLY A 100 4.62 -9.19 11.39
C GLY A 100 4.69 -8.27 12.61
N TYR A 101 3.54 -7.97 13.19
CA TYR A 101 3.44 -6.99 14.29
C TYR A 101 2.48 -7.41 15.41
N MET A 102 2.69 -6.79 16.56
CA MET A 102 1.75 -6.79 17.68
C MET A 102 1.47 -5.36 18.13
N GLY A 103 0.28 -5.12 18.67
CA GLY A 103 -0.09 -3.84 19.23
C GLY A 103 -0.85 -3.95 20.54
N TYR A 104 -0.80 -2.88 21.30
CA TYR A 104 -1.47 -2.70 22.58
C TYR A 104 -2.49 -1.57 22.49
N LYS A 105 -3.74 -1.88 22.81
CA LYS A 105 -4.86 -0.94 22.89
C LYS A 105 -4.79 -0.24 24.23
N MET A 106 -4.42 1.03 24.23
CA MET A 106 -4.39 1.84 25.45
C MET A 106 -5.80 2.23 25.88
N ASN A 107 -6.66 2.52 24.90
CA ASN A 107 -8.08 2.78 25.07
C ASN A 107 -8.84 2.36 23.79
N SER A 108 -10.05 2.88 23.57
CA SER A 108 -10.88 2.54 22.41
C SER A 108 -10.34 3.04 21.06
N THR A 109 -9.50 4.06 21.06
CA THR A 109 -8.95 4.70 19.84
C THR A 109 -7.43 4.53 19.79
N ASP A 110 -6.76 4.76 20.91
CA ASP A 110 -5.31 4.91 20.94
C ASP A 110 -4.61 3.57 21.10
N ASN A 111 -3.54 3.39 20.33
CA ASN A 111 -2.78 2.16 20.32
C ASN A 111 -1.30 2.37 20.00
N LEU A 112 -0.48 1.46 20.53
CA LEU A 112 0.92 1.33 20.17
C LEU A 112 1.08 0.05 19.36
N THR A 113 1.78 0.09 18.23
CA THR A 113 2.06 -1.07 17.38
C THR A 113 3.56 -1.22 17.17
N VAL A 114 4.09 -2.44 17.32
CA VAL A 114 5.51 -2.78 17.21
C VAL A 114 5.67 -3.98 16.27
N GLY A 115 6.59 -3.88 15.32
CA GLY A 115 6.91 -4.94 14.35
C GLY A 115 6.92 -4.42 12.92
N LEU A 116 6.93 -5.36 11.97
CA LEU A 116 6.80 -5.09 10.54
C LEU A 116 5.35 -4.77 10.23
N GLN A 117 5.05 -3.53 9.83
CA GLN A 117 3.70 -2.99 9.72
C GLN A 117 3.59 -1.89 8.65
N PRO A 118 2.36 -1.52 8.22
CA PRO A 118 2.18 -0.42 7.28
C PRO A 118 2.66 0.92 7.84
N ILE A 119 3.34 1.69 6.99
CA ILE A 119 3.78 3.05 7.33
C ILE A 119 2.60 4.04 7.38
N PRO A 120 2.61 5.04 8.28
CA PRO A 120 1.57 6.06 8.31
C PRO A 120 1.90 7.21 7.33
N PHE A 121 1.87 6.95 6.03
CA PHE A 121 2.15 7.95 4.99
C PHE A 121 1.01 8.05 3.96
N GLY A 122 0.65 9.27 3.56
CA GLY A 122 -0.50 9.53 2.69
C GLY A 122 -1.85 9.21 3.35
N PRO A 123 -2.91 8.89 2.57
CA PRO A 123 -4.24 8.61 3.11
C PRO A 123 -4.29 7.35 3.99
N GLY A 124 -3.29 6.48 3.92
CA GLY A 124 -3.18 5.23 4.65
C GLY A 124 -2.38 4.20 3.85
N GLN A 125 -2.64 2.91 4.07
CA GLN A 125 -1.97 1.83 3.34
C GLN A 125 -2.31 1.85 1.84
N TYR A 126 -3.60 1.94 1.49
CA TYR A 126 -4.08 1.92 0.11
C TYR A 126 -4.50 3.33 -0.32
N TRP A 127 -4.03 3.78 -1.48
CA TRP A 127 -4.27 5.16 -1.95
C TRP A 127 -5.31 5.22 -3.07
N ASP A 128 -5.61 4.07 -3.69
CA ASP A 128 -6.51 3.93 -4.82
C ASP A 128 -7.26 2.59 -4.80
N SER A 129 -8.22 2.42 -5.72
CA SER A 129 -9.08 1.24 -5.83
C SER A 129 -8.48 0.10 -6.66
N SER A 130 -7.35 0.33 -7.33
CA SER A 130 -6.74 -0.62 -8.25
C SER A 130 -6.07 -1.76 -7.49
N PHE A 131 -6.22 -2.99 -8.00
CA PHE A 131 -5.43 -4.12 -7.54
C PHE A 131 -3.98 -4.00 -8.00
N TYR A 132 -3.75 -3.55 -9.24
CA TYR A 132 -2.40 -3.36 -9.79
C TYR A 132 -1.65 -2.17 -9.15
N ALA A 133 -2.38 -1.29 -8.47
CA ALA A 133 -1.91 -0.05 -7.82
C ALA A 133 -1.30 0.99 -8.79
N GLY A 134 -1.34 2.26 -8.36
CA GLY A 134 -0.68 3.36 -9.08
C GLY A 134 0.85 3.36 -9.00
N ILE A 135 1.47 4.31 -9.70
CA ILE A 135 2.95 4.46 -9.76
C ILE A 135 3.58 4.71 -8.38
N ASN A 136 2.80 5.23 -7.42
CA ASN A 136 3.25 5.51 -6.06
C ASN A 136 3.54 4.26 -5.24
N ASN A 137 2.96 3.10 -5.61
CA ASN A 137 3.36 1.81 -5.06
C ASN A 137 4.76 1.40 -5.55
N THR A 138 5.04 1.60 -6.84
CA THR A 138 6.37 1.36 -7.44
C THR A 138 7.45 2.27 -6.83
N MET A 139 7.07 3.44 -6.30
CA MET A 139 7.98 4.35 -5.56
C MET A 139 8.14 4.03 -4.06
N GLY A 140 7.44 3.02 -3.55
CA GLY A 140 7.50 2.66 -2.12
C GLY A 140 6.81 3.67 -1.20
N LEU A 141 5.80 4.39 -1.71
CA LEU A 141 5.02 5.37 -0.94
C LEU A 141 3.64 4.84 -0.54
N GLN A 142 3.09 3.94 -1.36
CA GLN A 142 1.79 3.29 -1.20
C GLN A 142 1.97 1.79 -0.93
N ASP A 143 1.14 1.23 -0.05
CA ASP A 143 1.23 -0.15 0.44
C ASP A 143 2.65 -0.52 0.88
N ALA A 144 3.26 0.42 1.62
CA ALA A 144 4.62 0.32 2.13
C ALA A 144 4.64 -0.13 3.60
N HIS A 145 5.51 -1.08 3.92
CA HIS A 145 5.61 -1.73 5.22
C HIS A 145 7.05 -1.77 5.71
N ASP A 146 7.26 -1.33 6.94
CA ASP A 146 8.58 -1.19 7.54
C ASP A 146 8.60 -1.74 8.98
N LEU A 147 9.80 -2.05 9.48
CA LEU A 147 10.01 -2.58 10.82
C LEU A 147 10.20 -1.46 11.85
N GLY A 148 9.24 -1.30 12.75
CA GLY A 148 9.26 -0.16 13.66
C GLY A 148 8.18 -0.13 14.73
N VAL A 149 8.01 1.06 15.29
CA VAL A 149 7.02 1.40 16.32
C VAL A 149 6.14 2.54 15.80
N LYS A 150 4.83 2.40 15.97
CA LYS A 150 3.84 3.43 15.66
C LYS A 150 2.94 3.67 16.86
N TYR A 151 2.73 4.93 17.21
CA TYR A 151 1.73 5.36 18.16
C TYR A 151 0.61 6.09 17.42
N HIS A 152 -0.60 5.59 17.56
CA HIS A 152 -1.81 6.19 17.03
C HIS A 152 -2.65 6.74 18.18
N PHE A 153 -3.16 7.96 18.03
CA PHE A 153 -4.11 8.54 18.97
C PHE A 153 -5.12 9.46 18.28
N GLU A 154 -6.31 9.52 18.88
CA GLU A 154 -7.41 10.35 18.37
C GLU A 154 -7.87 11.39 19.40
N MET A 155 -8.11 12.60 18.92
CA MET A 155 -8.70 13.68 19.69
C MET A 155 -10.23 13.62 19.63
N PRO A 156 -10.96 14.11 20.64
CA PRO A 156 -12.43 14.19 20.60
C PRO A 156 -13.00 14.96 19.41
N SER A 157 -12.19 15.83 18.79
CA SER A 157 -12.51 16.55 17.55
C SER A 157 -12.51 15.67 16.29
N SER A 158 -12.29 14.35 16.41
CA SER A 158 -12.05 13.44 15.27
C SER A 158 -10.77 13.77 14.49
N THR A 159 -9.81 14.42 15.15
CA THR A 159 -8.44 14.60 14.62
C THR A 159 -7.60 13.41 15.05
N LYS A 160 -6.98 12.73 14.08
CA LYS A 160 -6.17 11.54 14.30
C LYS A 160 -4.70 11.87 14.03
N PHE A 161 -3.83 11.28 14.85
CA PHE A 161 -2.40 11.46 14.74
C PHE A 161 -1.72 10.09 14.74
N ASP A 162 -0.78 9.92 13.82
CA ASP A 162 0.15 8.80 13.81
C ASP A 162 1.57 9.35 13.94
N LEU A 163 2.30 8.87 14.95
CA LEU A 163 3.72 9.14 15.12
C LEU A 163 4.46 7.81 15.06
N ALA A 164 5.42 7.69 14.15
CA ALA A 164 6.14 6.44 13.96
C ALA A 164 7.65 6.63 13.82
N TYR A 165 8.37 5.63 14.29
CA TYR A 165 9.79 5.44 14.07
C TYR A 165 10.01 4.04 13.54
N PHE A 166 10.58 3.92 12.35
CA PHE A 166 10.99 2.66 11.77
C PHE A 166 12.50 2.56 11.74
N LEU A 167 13.03 1.46 12.27
CA LEU A 167 14.46 1.23 12.36
C LEU A 167 15.03 0.99 10.96
N THR A 168 14.32 0.21 10.15
CA THR A 168 14.71 -0.21 8.82
C THR A 168 13.46 -0.65 8.03
N ASP A 169 13.64 -0.91 6.74
CA ASP A 169 12.59 -1.39 5.86
C ASP A 169 12.11 -2.81 6.22
N GLY A 170 11.14 -3.34 5.46
CA GLY A 170 10.59 -4.68 5.69
C GLY A 170 11.55 -5.87 5.48
N GLY A 171 12.72 -5.63 4.88
CA GLY A 171 13.76 -6.62 4.65
C GLY A 171 13.64 -7.41 3.33
N ASN A 172 14.72 -8.10 2.99
CA ASN A 172 14.85 -9.01 1.85
C ASN A 172 14.58 -10.45 2.30
N TYR A 173 13.77 -11.19 1.56
CA TYR A 173 13.36 -12.56 1.91
C TYR A 173 13.85 -13.58 0.86
N HIS A 174 12.98 -14.47 0.40
CA HIS A 174 13.34 -15.51 -0.56
C HIS A 174 13.06 -15.02 -1.97
N GLY A 175 14.08 -15.04 -2.82
CA GLY A 175 14.04 -14.64 -4.22
C GLY A 175 15.38 -14.91 -4.90
N ALA A 176 15.45 -14.66 -6.20
CA ALA A 176 16.65 -14.85 -7.03
C ALA A 176 17.58 -13.62 -7.02
N SER A 177 17.06 -12.43 -6.73
CA SER A 177 17.85 -11.20 -6.68
C SER A 177 18.79 -11.16 -5.47
N GLN A 178 19.79 -10.28 -5.52
CA GLN A 178 20.73 -10.10 -4.41
C GLN A 178 20.05 -9.47 -3.18
N ASP A 179 19.20 -8.45 -3.40
CA ASP A 179 18.62 -7.64 -2.33
C ASP A 179 17.25 -7.02 -2.72
N ALA A 180 16.56 -7.53 -3.74
CA ALA A 180 15.30 -6.97 -4.23
C ALA A 180 14.06 -7.86 -3.97
N ALA A 181 14.22 -9.01 -3.32
CA ALA A 181 13.14 -9.91 -2.91
C ALA A 181 12.37 -9.32 -1.72
N ARG A 182 11.68 -8.21 -1.97
CA ARG A 182 11.03 -7.34 -0.99
C ARG A 182 9.58 -7.09 -1.39
N TYR A 183 8.68 -6.99 -0.40
CA TYR A 183 7.28 -6.63 -0.67
C TYR A 183 7.12 -5.15 -1.05
N THR A 184 7.75 -4.29 -0.25
CA THR A 184 7.74 -2.84 -0.46
C THR A 184 8.97 -2.42 -1.24
N ALA A 185 8.76 -1.55 -2.23
CA ALA A 185 9.84 -0.91 -2.96
C ALA A 185 10.70 -0.06 -2.02
N ASN A 186 11.95 -0.45 -1.83
CA ASN A 186 12.89 0.22 -0.92
C ASN A 186 14.25 0.40 -1.57
N LEU A 187 15.09 1.25 -0.99
CA LEU A 187 16.50 1.38 -1.36
C LEU A 187 17.24 0.06 -1.11
N VAL A 188 18.06 -0.36 -2.08
CA VAL A 188 18.74 -1.66 -2.02
C VAL A 188 20.24 -1.56 -2.24
N LYS A 189 20.93 -2.65 -1.89
CA LYS A 189 22.27 -2.94 -2.38
C LYS A 189 22.19 -3.44 -3.83
N SER A 190 22.72 -2.65 -4.75
CA SER A 190 22.76 -2.94 -6.19
C SER A 190 24.15 -2.58 -6.75
N SER A 191 24.42 -2.97 -8.01
CA SER A 191 25.63 -2.56 -8.74
C SER A 191 25.67 -1.07 -9.04
N GLU A 192 24.51 -0.43 -9.25
CA GLU A 192 24.41 1.00 -9.56
C GLU A 192 24.58 1.85 -8.30
N THR A 193 23.75 1.58 -7.29
CA THR A 193 23.83 2.25 -5.99
C THR A 193 23.79 1.23 -4.85
N ASN A 194 24.50 1.51 -3.76
CA ASN A 194 24.56 0.64 -2.59
C ASN A 194 24.08 1.40 -1.36
N LEU A 195 22.75 1.44 -1.20
CA LEU A 195 22.05 2.31 -0.28
C LEU A 195 21.29 1.49 0.76
N GLN A 196 21.22 2.01 1.98
CA GLN A 196 20.43 1.42 3.06
C GLN A 196 19.68 2.53 3.80
N GLU A 197 18.36 2.49 3.77
CA GLU A 197 17.50 3.41 4.51
C GLU A 197 17.31 2.93 5.96
N LYS A 198 17.37 3.87 6.92
CA LYS A 198 17.21 3.59 8.35
C LYS A 198 16.70 4.83 9.08
N ASN A 199 16.33 4.64 10.35
CA ASN A 199 15.90 5.73 11.23
C ASN A 199 14.79 6.60 10.61
N MET A 200 13.73 5.96 10.13
CA MET A 200 12.65 6.63 9.42
C MET A 200 11.64 7.18 10.42
N TRP A 201 11.56 8.51 10.51
CA TRP A 201 10.61 9.23 11.33
C TRP A 201 9.43 9.65 10.47
N MET A 202 8.22 9.32 10.91
CA MET A 202 7.00 9.68 10.22
C MET A 202 5.99 10.31 11.16
N ALA A 203 5.32 11.35 10.67
CA ALA A 203 4.18 11.96 11.33
C ALA A 203 3.05 12.12 10.32
N ARG A 204 1.85 11.73 10.71
CA ARG A 204 0.63 11.91 9.91
C ARG A 204 -0.47 12.48 10.78
N VAL A 205 -1.21 13.42 10.21
CA VAL A 205 -2.40 14.01 10.83
C VAL A 205 -3.54 13.96 9.83
N SER A 206 -4.72 13.59 10.31
CA SER A 206 -5.94 13.60 9.50
C SER A 206 -7.14 14.06 10.32
N GLN A 207 -8.05 14.78 9.69
CA GLN A 207 -9.29 15.24 10.27
C GLN A 207 -10.46 14.62 9.51
N ASP A 208 -11.33 13.92 10.22
CA ASP A 208 -12.61 13.47 9.67
C ASP A 208 -13.63 14.60 9.75
N ILE A 209 -14.30 14.88 8.63
CA ILE A 209 -15.28 15.95 8.45
C ILE A 209 -16.57 15.32 7.96
N HIS A 210 -17.66 15.61 8.66
CA HIS A 210 -19.00 15.11 8.36
C HIS A 210 -19.94 16.30 8.11
N PRO A 211 -19.84 16.98 6.95
CA PRO A 211 -20.67 18.15 6.68
C PRO A 211 -22.16 17.79 6.55
N TYR A 212 -22.49 16.57 6.13
CA TYR A 212 -23.84 16.01 6.00
C TYR A 212 -23.81 14.49 6.23
N ASP A 213 -24.93 13.86 6.56
CA ASP A 213 -25.00 12.43 6.94
C ASP A 213 -24.42 11.47 5.88
N ASP A 214 -24.68 11.73 4.59
CA ASP A 214 -24.25 10.88 3.48
C ASP A 214 -22.84 11.22 2.95
N LEU A 215 -22.25 12.33 3.41
CA LEU A 215 -20.96 12.85 2.95
C LEU A 215 -19.92 12.72 4.06
N LYS A 216 -18.97 11.80 3.87
CA LYS A 216 -17.80 11.65 4.74
C LYS A 216 -16.58 12.16 4.01
N MET A 217 -15.79 13.00 4.65
CA MET A 217 -14.54 13.50 4.11
C MET A 217 -13.43 13.32 5.13
N THR A 218 -12.24 12.96 4.69
CA THR A 218 -11.03 13.06 5.51
C THR A 218 -10.05 13.94 4.78
N VAL A 219 -9.47 14.91 5.47
CA VAL A 219 -8.35 15.73 4.96
C VAL A 219 -7.14 15.51 5.84
N GLY A 220 -5.95 15.49 5.27
CA GLY A 220 -4.76 15.27 6.08
C GLY A 220 -3.46 15.49 5.34
N GLY A 221 -2.39 15.29 6.09
CA GLY A 221 -1.03 15.34 5.57
C GLY A 221 -0.10 14.47 6.37
N SER A 222 1.02 14.11 5.74
CA SER A 222 2.08 13.31 6.35
C SER A 222 3.45 13.81 5.95
N TYR A 223 4.43 13.58 6.81
CA TYR A 223 5.83 13.87 6.59
C TYR A 223 6.69 12.66 6.97
N TRP A 224 7.71 12.38 6.17
CA TRP A 224 8.66 11.29 6.33
C TRP A 224 10.08 11.86 6.17
N TYR A 225 10.91 11.64 7.19
CA TYR A 225 12.36 11.84 7.15
C TYR A 225 13.10 10.54 7.47
N SER A 226 14.22 10.27 6.80
CA SER A 226 15.08 9.13 7.11
C SER A 226 16.55 9.41 6.85
N ASP A 227 17.41 8.58 7.43
CA ASP A 227 18.83 8.55 7.13
C ASP A 227 19.10 7.46 6.06
N ILE A 228 20.00 7.76 5.12
CA ILE A 228 20.41 6.81 4.08
C ILE A 228 21.90 6.56 4.22
N LYS A 229 22.33 5.33 4.47
CA LYS A 229 23.75 4.98 4.40
C LYS A 229 24.14 4.69 2.96
N ASN A 230 25.00 5.51 2.36
CA ASN A 230 25.67 5.16 1.12
C ASN A 230 26.94 4.37 1.43
N ARG A 231 26.93 3.08 1.10
CA ARG A 231 28.05 2.18 1.38
C ARG A 231 29.18 2.30 0.35
N SER A 232 28.89 2.81 -0.85
CA SER A 232 29.89 3.09 -1.88
C SER A 232 30.78 4.29 -1.50
N THR A 233 30.18 5.34 -0.93
CA THR A 233 30.91 6.58 -0.55
C THR A 233 31.22 6.68 0.94
N SER A 234 30.68 5.76 1.76
CA SER A 234 30.73 5.81 3.23
C SER A 234 30.07 7.06 3.85
N GLN A 235 29.32 7.84 3.09
CA GLN A 235 28.60 9.03 3.57
C GLN A 235 27.16 8.71 3.99
N ASP A 236 26.60 9.60 4.81
CA ASP A 236 25.20 9.54 5.23
C ASP A 236 24.39 10.60 4.47
N GLY A 237 23.38 10.12 3.77
CA GLY A 237 22.37 10.88 3.05
C GLY A 237 21.04 10.92 3.79
N SER A 238 19.98 11.36 3.11
CA SER A 238 18.64 11.43 3.72
C SER A 238 17.51 11.33 2.71
N ARG A 239 16.34 10.86 3.16
CA ARG A 239 15.07 11.04 2.43
C ARG A 239 14.22 12.07 3.15
N LYS A 240 13.52 12.89 2.36
CA LYS A 240 12.45 13.78 2.82
C LYS A 240 11.26 13.62 1.88
N ALA A 241 10.13 13.21 2.42
CA ALA A 241 8.89 13.14 1.68
C ALA A 241 7.75 13.78 2.48
N TRP A 242 6.81 14.39 1.76
CA TRP A 242 5.56 14.86 2.35
C TRP A 242 4.41 14.58 1.39
N ALA A 243 3.22 14.38 1.95
CA ALA A 243 1.98 14.21 1.21
C ALA A 243 0.86 15.03 1.84
N LEU A 244 -0.03 15.54 1.01
CA LEU A 244 -1.35 16.02 1.37
C LEU A 244 -2.37 15.10 0.72
N PHE A 245 -3.47 14.85 1.41
CA PHE A 245 -4.51 13.97 0.89
C PHE A 245 -5.90 14.40 1.31
N ASN A 246 -6.86 14.03 0.48
CA ASN A 246 -8.27 14.09 0.77
C ASN A 246 -8.94 12.80 0.30
N THR A 247 -9.78 12.21 1.15
CA THR A 247 -10.74 11.19 0.75
C THR A 247 -12.15 11.72 0.94
N MET A 248 -13.04 11.35 0.05
CA MET A 248 -14.45 11.72 0.09
C MET A 248 -15.29 10.51 -0.28
N SER A 249 -16.32 10.24 0.51
CA SER A 249 -17.33 9.23 0.25
C SER A 249 -18.69 9.90 0.28
N TYR A 250 -19.41 9.84 -0.83
CA TYR A 250 -20.81 10.25 -0.91
C TYR A 250 -21.67 9.09 -1.38
N LYS A 251 -22.44 8.50 -0.46
CA LYS A 251 -23.18 7.24 -0.70
C LYS A 251 -22.23 6.16 -1.25
N ASN A 252 -22.40 5.78 -2.51
CA ASN A 252 -21.59 4.75 -3.18
C ASN A 252 -20.41 5.32 -4.00
N LEU A 253 -20.29 6.64 -4.10
CA LEU A 253 -19.19 7.31 -4.80
C LEU A 253 -18.02 7.51 -3.82
N GLY A 254 -16.85 7.01 -4.20
CA GLY A 254 -15.58 7.29 -3.53
C GLY A 254 -14.67 8.14 -4.41
N ILE A 255 -13.99 9.11 -3.81
CA ILE A 255 -12.93 9.90 -4.43
C ILE A 255 -11.75 9.97 -3.45
N SER A 256 -10.53 9.73 -3.93
CA SER A 256 -9.30 9.94 -3.18
C SER A 256 -8.33 10.76 -4.02
N LEU A 257 -7.76 11.80 -3.41
CA LEU A 257 -6.75 12.68 -4.00
C LEU A 257 -5.55 12.68 -3.07
N THR A 258 -4.38 12.34 -3.58
CA THR A 258 -3.12 12.42 -2.85
C THR A 258 -2.07 13.09 -3.71
N GLY A 259 -1.29 14.00 -3.13
CA GLY A 259 -0.21 14.69 -3.82
C GLY A 259 0.90 15.08 -2.87
N GLY A 260 2.13 15.07 -3.35
CA GLY A 260 3.28 15.26 -2.49
C GLY A 260 4.58 15.47 -3.23
N LYS A 261 5.67 15.47 -2.46
CA LYS A 261 7.03 15.54 -2.99
C LYS A 261 7.89 14.52 -2.26
N THR A 262 8.80 13.88 -3.00
CA THR A 262 9.89 13.09 -2.42
C THR A 262 11.24 13.68 -2.86
N SER A 263 12.25 13.55 -2.00
CA SER A 263 13.61 14.00 -2.23
C SER A 263 14.57 13.11 -1.48
N ILE A 264 15.45 12.46 -2.22
CA ILE A 264 16.52 11.58 -1.74
C ILE A 264 17.85 12.28 -2.02
N ASP A 265 18.64 12.48 -0.97
CA ASP A 265 20.05 12.82 -1.07
C ASP A 265 20.83 11.53 -0.80
N ASN A 266 21.24 10.84 -1.86
CA ASN A 266 21.89 9.53 -1.76
C ASN A 266 23.40 9.62 -1.50
N LYS A 267 24.01 10.82 -1.52
CA LYS A 267 25.46 11.03 -1.41
C LYS A 267 26.30 10.21 -2.41
N ASP A 268 25.76 9.90 -3.58
CA ASP A 268 26.53 9.33 -4.68
C ASP A 268 27.23 10.45 -5.47
N VAL A 269 28.48 10.23 -5.87
CA VAL A 269 29.28 11.23 -6.60
C VAL A 269 29.05 11.14 -8.11
N LEU A 270 28.79 9.94 -8.63
CA LEU A 270 28.66 9.69 -10.07
C LEU A 270 27.20 9.79 -10.53
N ILE A 271 26.27 9.31 -9.71
CA ILE A 271 24.83 9.29 -10.01
C ILE A 271 23.99 9.93 -8.88
N PRO A 272 24.21 11.21 -8.54
CA PRO A 272 23.52 11.89 -7.43
C PRO A 272 22.01 12.08 -7.65
N ALA A 273 21.53 11.96 -8.90
CA ALA A 273 20.14 12.19 -9.27
C ALA A 273 19.27 10.91 -9.25
N VAL A 274 19.88 9.74 -9.02
CA VAL A 274 19.24 8.43 -9.17
C VAL A 274 19.56 7.52 -8.00
N SER A 275 18.58 6.76 -7.53
CA SER A 275 18.80 5.67 -6.57
C SER A 275 18.15 4.39 -7.05
N THR A 276 18.76 3.26 -6.75
CA THR A 276 18.20 1.94 -7.07
C THR A 276 17.25 1.49 -5.97
N PHE A 277 16.06 1.09 -6.39
CA PHE A 277 15.06 0.44 -5.56
C PHE A 277 14.93 -1.02 -5.94
N GLY A 278 14.44 -1.83 -4.99
CA GLY A 278 14.11 -3.24 -5.22
C GLY A 278 12.73 -3.56 -4.67
N SER A 279 11.94 -4.28 -5.47
CA SER A 279 10.61 -4.75 -5.12
C SER A 279 10.23 -5.96 -5.97
N PHE A 280 9.49 -6.92 -5.39
CA PHE A 280 9.04 -8.13 -6.08
C PHE A 280 10.16 -8.88 -6.82
N ASP A 281 11.34 -8.93 -6.23
CA ASP A 281 12.54 -9.60 -6.77
C ASP A 281 13.14 -8.92 -8.01
N ALA A 282 12.72 -7.67 -8.31
CA ALA A 282 13.22 -6.86 -9.40
C ALA A 282 13.88 -5.57 -8.90
N GLU A 283 14.97 -5.18 -9.54
CA GLU A 283 15.66 -3.91 -9.30
C GLU A 283 15.35 -2.89 -10.40
N TYR A 284 15.15 -1.64 -10.01
CA TYR A 284 14.93 -0.53 -10.93
C TYR A 284 15.38 0.78 -10.30
N ASP A 285 15.69 1.75 -11.15
CA ASP A 285 16.22 3.03 -10.76
C ASP A 285 15.11 4.08 -10.74
N ILE A 286 15.14 4.94 -9.70
CA ILE A 286 14.16 6.01 -9.51
C ILE A 286 14.86 7.36 -9.50
N ALA A 287 14.17 8.39 -9.99
CA ALA A 287 14.65 9.76 -9.82
C ALA A 287 14.61 10.15 -8.35
N ASN A 288 15.70 10.75 -7.86
CA ASN A 288 15.83 11.10 -6.44
C ASN A 288 14.88 12.21 -6.00
N THR A 289 14.42 13.09 -6.90
CA THR A 289 13.53 14.19 -6.53
C THR A 289 12.42 14.37 -7.54
N GLY A 290 11.19 14.50 -7.06
CA GLY A 290 10.03 14.81 -7.89
C GLY A 290 8.75 14.98 -7.07
N TYR A 291 7.70 15.42 -7.74
CA TYR A 291 6.35 15.49 -7.20
C TYR A 291 5.57 14.25 -7.62
N PHE A 292 4.76 13.73 -6.72
CA PHE A 292 3.95 12.57 -7.00
C PHE A 292 2.47 12.87 -6.73
N TYR A 293 1.59 12.14 -7.40
CA TYR A 293 0.15 12.27 -7.19
C TYR A 293 -0.61 10.98 -7.51
N THR A 294 -1.78 10.84 -6.90
CA THR A 294 -2.80 9.82 -7.20
C THR A 294 -4.18 10.50 -7.16
N VAL A 295 -4.99 10.21 -8.16
CA VAL A 295 -6.43 10.48 -8.21
C VAL A 295 -7.13 9.14 -8.37
N ASP A 296 -8.03 8.81 -7.47
CA ASP A 296 -8.91 7.65 -7.54
C ASP A 296 -10.36 8.10 -7.50
N ILE A 297 -11.17 7.55 -8.40
CA ILE A 297 -12.61 7.74 -8.43
C ILE A 297 -13.24 6.38 -8.64
N ASN A 298 -14.16 5.99 -7.76
CA ASN A 298 -14.85 4.72 -7.83
C ASN A 298 -16.35 4.89 -7.51
N TYR A 299 -17.18 4.01 -8.07
CA TYR A 299 -18.61 3.98 -7.75
C TYR A 299 -19.08 2.55 -7.58
N THR A 300 -19.66 2.23 -6.43
CA THR A 300 -20.14 0.86 -6.16
C THR A 300 -21.62 0.69 -6.49
N PHE A 301 -21.91 -0.19 -7.44
CA PHE A 301 -23.25 -0.74 -7.66
C PHE A 301 -23.45 -1.94 -6.74
N ASN A 302 -24.20 -1.72 -5.66
CA ASN A 302 -24.49 -2.75 -4.68
C ASN A 302 -25.63 -3.68 -5.14
N ASN A 303 -25.55 -4.96 -4.77
CA ASN A 303 -26.62 -5.95 -4.96
C ASN A 303 -27.10 -6.09 -6.42
N VAL A 304 -26.20 -5.93 -7.38
CA VAL A 304 -26.50 -6.21 -8.79
C VAL A 304 -26.91 -7.67 -8.93
N ARG A 305 -28.11 -7.90 -9.47
CA ARG A 305 -28.75 -9.23 -9.56
C ARG A 305 -28.84 -9.97 -8.20
N ASN A 306 -28.89 -9.25 -7.08
CA ASN A 306 -29.00 -9.77 -5.70
C ASN A 306 -27.82 -10.60 -5.16
N PHE A 307 -26.68 -10.64 -5.87
CA PHE A 307 -25.51 -11.38 -5.36
C PHE A 307 -24.17 -10.70 -5.62
N LEU A 308 -24.10 -9.68 -6.49
CA LEU A 308 -22.85 -9.13 -6.97
C LEU A 308 -22.72 -7.65 -6.62
N ASN A 309 -21.56 -7.26 -6.11
CA ASN A 309 -21.18 -5.85 -6.08
C ASN A 309 -20.24 -5.58 -7.26
N ILE A 310 -20.49 -4.49 -7.99
CA ILE A 310 -19.69 -4.08 -9.13
C ILE A 310 -19.17 -2.67 -8.86
N THR A 311 -17.86 -2.51 -8.81
CA THR A 311 -17.22 -1.22 -8.54
C THR A 311 -16.30 -0.87 -9.71
N PRO A 312 -16.80 -0.18 -10.75
CA PRO A 312 -15.93 0.51 -11.69
C PRO A 312 -15.12 1.61 -10.99
N TYR A 313 -13.88 1.79 -11.44
CA TYR A 313 -13.00 2.84 -10.96
C TYR A 313 -12.04 3.33 -12.04
N PHE A 314 -11.53 4.53 -11.81
CA PHE A 314 -10.46 5.16 -12.56
C PHE A 314 -9.37 5.62 -11.60
N VAL A 315 -8.13 5.21 -11.88
CA VAL A 315 -6.94 5.66 -11.15
C VAL A 315 -6.02 6.38 -12.12
N TYR A 316 -5.60 7.59 -11.74
CA TYR A 316 -4.57 8.38 -12.43
C TYR A 316 -3.45 8.65 -11.43
N SER A 317 -2.22 8.25 -11.74
CA SER A 317 -1.08 8.46 -10.85
C SER A 317 0.16 8.83 -11.65
N GLY A 318 1.04 9.64 -11.05
CA GLY A 318 2.22 10.12 -11.76
C GLY A 318 3.34 10.59 -10.84
N PHE A 319 4.50 10.73 -11.45
CA PHE A 319 5.74 11.19 -10.84
C PHE A 319 6.45 12.18 -11.76
N ASP A 320 6.31 13.46 -11.43
CA ASP A 320 6.90 14.59 -12.13
C ASP A 320 8.31 14.85 -11.59
N LYS A 321 9.32 14.54 -12.39
CA LYS A 321 10.72 14.50 -11.98
C LYS A 321 11.30 15.91 -12.01
N LYS A 322 12.14 16.23 -11.03
CA LYS A 322 12.76 17.57 -10.96
C LYS A 322 13.92 17.76 -11.93
N ASP A 323 14.60 16.67 -12.31
CA ASP A 323 15.65 16.72 -13.32
C ASP A 323 15.01 16.89 -14.70
N LYS A 324 15.35 17.98 -15.40
CA LYS A 324 14.76 18.32 -16.70
C LYS A 324 15.16 17.37 -17.83
N ASN A 325 16.20 16.56 -17.61
CA ASN A 325 16.63 15.55 -18.58
C ASN A 325 15.88 14.22 -18.39
N PHE A 326 15.06 14.10 -17.34
CA PHE A 326 14.29 12.89 -17.07
C PHE A 326 12.86 13.10 -17.55
N ALA A 327 12.29 12.09 -18.21
CA ALA A 327 10.90 12.12 -18.63
C ALA A 327 9.98 11.66 -17.48
N ASP A 328 8.87 12.38 -17.24
CA ASP A 328 7.93 12.07 -16.17
C ASP A 328 7.26 10.70 -16.33
N SER A 329 6.87 10.07 -15.22
CA SER A 329 6.22 8.76 -15.23
C SER A 329 4.72 8.87 -14.92
N GLU A 330 3.90 8.07 -15.57
CA GLU A 330 2.43 8.09 -15.40
C GLU A 330 1.90 6.66 -15.44
N ARG A 331 0.95 6.31 -14.57
CA ARG A 331 0.17 5.06 -14.65
C ARG A 331 -1.32 5.36 -14.48
N ASN A 332 -2.08 4.98 -15.51
CA ASN A 332 -3.51 5.20 -15.63
C ASN A 332 -4.22 3.85 -15.70
N ILE A 333 -5.26 3.67 -14.89
CA ILE A 333 -5.96 2.39 -14.76
C ILE A 333 -7.45 2.63 -14.87
N LEU A 334 -8.08 1.97 -15.85
CA LEU A 334 -9.53 1.82 -15.92
C LEU A 334 -9.86 0.40 -15.49
N GLY A 335 -10.59 0.26 -14.39
CA GLY A 335 -10.83 -1.05 -13.80
C GLY A 335 -12.24 -1.25 -13.31
N VAL A 336 -12.58 -2.52 -13.07
CA VAL A 336 -13.81 -2.94 -12.41
C VAL A 336 -13.48 -4.06 -11.43
N ALA A 337 -13.91 -3.88 -10.18
CA ALA A 337 -13.92 -4.94 -9.18
C ALA A 337 -15.31 -5.59 -9.15
N TRP A 338 -15.34 -6.92 -9.26
CA TRP A 338 -16.53 -7.75 -9.21
C TRP A 338 -16.45 -8.62 -7.95
N SER A 339 -17.28 -8.34 -6.95
CA SER A 339 -17.16 -8.96 -5.63
C SER A 339 -18.40 -9.78 -5.27
N HIS A 340 -18.18 -11.03 -4.87
CA HIS A 340 -19.21 -11.94 -4.38
C HIS A 340 -18.67 -12.80 -3.22
N LYS A 341 -19.19 -12.56 -2.01
CA LYS A 341 -18.74 -13.27 -0.79
C LYS A 341 -17.21 -13.18 -0.65
N ASN A 342 -16.52 -14.30 -0.67
CA ASN A 342 -15.07 -14.37 -0.50
C ASN A 342 -14.29 -14.27 -1.83
N ILE A 343 -14.98 -14.10 -2.96
CA ILE A 343 -14.40 -14.00 -4.29
C ILE A 343 -14.41 -12.54 -4.75
N THR A 344 -13.27 -12.09 -5.26
CA THR A 344 -13.16 -10.84 -6.01
C THR A 344 -12.46 -11.10 -7.33
N LEU A 345 -13.02 -10.58 -8.42
CA LEU A 345 -12.36 -10.51 -9.72
C LEU A 345 -12.08 -9.04 -10.03
N TYR A 346 -10.85 -8.72 -10.37
CA TYR A 346 -10.46 -7.42 -10.94
C TYR A 346 -10.26 -7.58 -12.43
N THR A 347 -10.79 -6.63 -13.21
CA THR A 347 -10.53 -6.51 -14.64
C THR A 347 -10.02 -5.10 -14.91
N GLU A 348 -8.75 -4.97 -15.26
CA GLU A 348 -8.02 -3.70 -15.30
C GLU A 348 -7.32 -3.52 -16.63
N TYR A 349 -7.53 -2.36 -17.24
CA TYR A 349 -6.74 -1.90 -18.36
C TYR A 349 -5.77 -0.83 -17.88
N VAL A 350 -4.50 -1.21 -17.78
CA VAL A 350 -3.39 -0.40 -17.31
C VAL A 350 -2.69 0.22 -18.50
N MET A 351 -2.46 1.52 -18.44
CA MET A 351 -1.74 2.30 -19.44
C MET A 351 -0.65 3.09 -18.72
N SER A 352 0.61 2.86 -19.08
CA SER A 352 1.74 3.40 -18.34
C SER A 352 2.79 4.01 -19.26
N LYS A 353 3.54 4.97 -18.73
CA LYS A 353 4.73 5.55 -19.35
C LYS A 353 5.86 5.54 -18.33
N ASN A 354 7.06 5.20 -18.79
CA ASN A 354 8.27 5.30 -17.98
C ASN A 354 8.11 4.53 -16.66
N ASP A 355 7.65 3.28 -16.75
CA ASP A 355 7.25 2.44 -15.62
C ASP A 355 7.91 1.06 -15.69
N PRO A 356 8.77 0.71 -14.72
CA PRO A 356 9.54 -0.55 -14.77
C PRO A 356 8.68 -1.81 -14.66
N PHE A 357 7.43 -1.72 -14.19
CA PHE A 357 6.52 -2.88 -14.11
C PHE A 357 5.61 -3.02 -15.33
N VAL A 358 5.49 -1.96 -16.14
CA VAL A 358 4.63 -1.93 -17.34
C VAL A 358 5.42 -1.37 -18.52
N GLY A 359 6.12 -2.26 -19.22
CA GLY A 359 6.81 -1.97 -20.49
C GLY A 359 8.15 -1.26 -20.37
N GLY A 360 8.44 -0.63 -19.24
CA GLY A 360 9.69 0.05 -18.98
C GLY A 360 10.89 -0.87 -18.70
N ALA A 361 12.08 -0.33 -18.93
CA ALA A 361 13.36 -0.86 -18.52
C ALA A 361 13.70 -0.53 -17.05
N ARG A 362 14.93 -0.88 -16.65
CA ARG A 362 15.45 -0.60 -15.29
C ARG A 362 15.40 0.89 -14.93
N ASN A 363 15.69 1.77 -15.88
CA ASN A 363 15.87 3.21 -15.66
C ASN A 363 14.60 4.06 -15.91
N SER A 364 13.46 3.42 -16.16
CA SER A 364 12.22 4.09 -16.58
C SER A 364 11.70 5.08 -15.54
N LEU A 365 11.73 4.72 -14.25
CA LEU A 365 11.29 5.61 -13.18
C LEU A 365 12.33 6.70 -12.83
N ALA A 366 13.52 6.64 -13.44
CA ALA A 366 14.55 7.66 -13.42
C ALA A 366 14.53 8.44 -14.75
N GLN A 367 15.47 8.20 -15.66
CA GLN A 367 15.61 8.94 -16.93
C GLN A 367 14.35 8.86 -17.82
N GLY A 368 13.58 7.79 -17.72
CA GLY A 368 12.49 7.49 -18.66
C GLY A 368 12.94 6.69 -19.87
N ASP A 369 11.97 6.30 -20.68
CA ASP A 369 12.10 5.43 -21.84
C ASP A 369 11.89 6.21 -23.15
N ASP A 370 11.21 5.60 -24.14
CA ASP A 370 10.91 6.18 -25.44
C ASP A 370 9.64 7.05 -25.46
N GLY A 371 9.00 7.25 -24.31
CA GLY A 371 7.80 8.07 -24.13
C GLY A 371 6.52 7.45 -24.70
N LYS A 372 6.55 6.18 -25.16
CA LYS A 372 5.35 5.49 -25.59
C LYS A 372 4.48 5.09 -24.40
N LEU A 373 3.21 4.88 -24.71
CA LEU A 373 2.22 4.40 -23.74
C LEU A 373 2.12 2.87 -23.86
N ASP A 374 2.70 2.19 -22.90
CA ASP A 374 2.60 0.74 -22.77
C ASP A 374 1.26 0.35 -22.15
N LYS A 375 0.70 -0.77 -22.61
CA LYS A 375 -0.64 -1.22 -22.22
C LYS A 375 -0.62 -2.65 -21.71
N LEU A 376 -1.35 -2.88 -20.63
CA LEU A 376 -1.54 -4.18 -20.00
C LEU A 376 -3.04 -4.37 -19.70
N LEU A 377 -3.61 -5.47 -20.18
CA LEU A 377 -4.85 -6.00 -19.62
C LEU A 377 -4.50 -6.95 -18.48
N ASN A 378 -4.87 -6.60 -17.25
CA ASN A 378 -4.68 -7.40 -16.05
C ASN A 378 -6.05 -7.91 -15.56
N ILE A 379 -6.22 -9.21 -15.47
CA ILE A 379 -7.38 -9.86 -14.87
C ILE A 379 -6.89 -10.63 -13.65
N MET A 380 -7.40 -10.30 -12.47
CA MET A 380 -6.96 -10.92 -11.22
C MET A 380 -8.15 -11.52 -10.48
N PHE A 381 -8.15 -12.84 -10.33
CA PHE A 381 -9.09 -13.58 -9.49
C PHE A 381 -8.49 -13.82 -8.12
N ILE A 382 -9.26 -13.54 -7.07
CA ILE A 382 -8.86 -13.72 -5.67
C ILE A 382 -9.95 -14.49 -4.95
N TYR A 383 -9.57 -15.57 -4.27
CA TYR A 383 -10.44 -16.30 -3.35
C TYR A 383 -9.85 -16.25 -1.95
N ASN A 384 -10.63 -15.74 -1.00
CA ASN A 384 -10.28 -15.66 0.41
C ASN A 384 -10.94 -16.82 1.19
N PHE A 385 -10.27 -17.35 2.21
CA PHE A 385 -10.76 -18.51 2.97
C PHE A 385 -10.33 -18.53 4.43
#